data_AF-A0A2M7IN39-F1
#
_entry.id   AF-A0A2M7IN39-F1
#
_cell.length_a   1.000
_cell.length_b   1.000
_cell.length_c   1.000
_cell.angle_alpha   90.00
_cell.angle_beta   90.00
_cell.angle_gamma   90.00
#
_symmetry.space_group_name_H-M   'P 1'
#
loop_
_entity.id
_entity.type
_entity.pdbx_description
1 polymer ?
#
loop_
_entity_poly.entity_id
_entity_poly.type
_entity_poly.pdbx_seq_one_letter_code
_entity_poly.pdbx_strand_id
1 'polypeptide(L)'
;MFIYFVNSLHRHVLSRILVLIMSSDTVQQIKDRLNIIDVISPYVELHKAGRHFKGKSPFTNEKTPSFFVSPERGMYYCFSTSQGGDIFKFIEVMEGVDFKGALKILAEKAGVELVPENPQKKSARDQLYTVLESATQYFESKLVNHGEARAYLENRGVTAETIKKWRIGYAPGPPNAGWRELRQYLNSAGYNDTVLLKAGLIKTTEIGKEPFDVFRDRIMFPLRDQNGKVVAFSGRILTKDTEAPKYVNSPETELYHKSDLLYGYDMAKHSIRNLGFWLIVEGQFDVVLSQQAGYTNTVAVSGTALTVNHVQLLERLSTKVVLCLDADKAGISAMKKAADLMLRRGIDVKVASLTPGADPADMVQNDVKTYKNAIGNSVHIIEFLLAHLKSNTPDVRAFKLQAREEVIPFVTLIPNHIDQEHFEGVIASAIGTTKDAVHFELNRLIEEDEKRHVTTGIKVDVDQYKGTLVHNQTHRKEVTLLYLLAVATIVSQSVRSVLEQEINSITNSNIDDLTKEMSTDALIKITFQIEEFLEKNSSLIIYEELVYKLEQLRRLYLDEQLAILRQQLNANSDISDEVLPKILELQKKKQLPAYTIDIFPKL
;
A
#
# COMPACT_ATOMS: atom_id res chain seq x y z
N MET A 1 -27.31 31.18 34.71
CA MET A 1 -26.55 29.99 34.26
C MET A 1 -26.78 29.63 32.77
N PHE A 2 -27.79 30.17 32.09
CA PHE A 2 -28.01 29.92 30.65
C PHE A 2 -27.37 30.95 29.70
N ILE A 3 -26.99 32.13 30.18
CA ILE A 3 -26.38 33.20 29.33
C ILE A 3 -24.84 33.08 29.22
N TYR A 4 -24.18 32.32 30.09
CA TYR A 4 -22.73 32.06 29.99
C TYR A 4 -22.38 30.86 29.08
N PHE A 5 -23.33 30.00 28.76
CA PHE A 5 -23.09 28.82 27.90
C PHE A 5 -23.16 29.16 26.41
N VAL A 6 -23.91 30.21 26.05
CA VAL A 6 -24.08 30.65 24.64
C VAL A 6 -22.87 31.44 24.12
N ASN A 7 -22.12 32.13 24.99
CA ASN A 7 -20.95 32.93 24.59
C ASN A 7 -19.64 32.12 24.44
N SER A 8 -19.53 30.92 25.05
CA SER A 8 -18.35 30.06 24.92
C SER A 8 -18.39 29.21 23.63
N LEU A 9 -19.57 28.73 23.25
CA LEU A 9 -19.76 27.93 22.03
C LEU A 9 -19.57 28.77 20.75
N HIS A 10 -19.95 30.05 20.77
CA HIS A 10 -19.72 30.95 19.64
C HIS A 10 -18.23 31.28 19.41
N ARG A 11 -17.40 31.44 20.45
CA ARG A 11 -15.96 31.73 20.26
C ARG A 11 -15.15 30.55 19.74
N HIS A 12 -15.47 29.31 20.10
CA HIS A 12 -14.75 28.13 19.61
C HIS A 12 -15.18 27.69 18.22
N VAL A 13 -16.47 27.85 17.88
CA VAL A 13 -16.97 27.60 16.52
C VAL A 13 -16.51 28.72 15.59
N LEU A 14 -16.58 30.00 16.00
CA LEU A 14 -16.03 31.10 15.21
C LEU A 14 -14.51 31.04 15.09
N SER A 15 -13.74 30.61 16.11
CA SER A 15 -12.29 30.44 16.00
C SER A 15 -11.88 29.27 15.11
N ARG A 16 -12.66 28.17 15.07
CA ARG A 16 -12.41 27.05 14.15
C ARG A 16 -12.83 27.39 12.71
N ILE A 17 -13.93 28.13 12.55
CA ILE A 17 -14.38 28.66 11.27
C ILE A 17 -13.37 29.71 10.75
N LEU A 18 -12.86 30.61 11.61
CA LEU A 18 -11.84 31.59 11.22
C LEU A 18 -10.52 30.92 10.82
N VAL A 19 -10.08 29.86 11.51
CA VAL A 19 -8.84 29.14 11.17
C VAL A 19 -8.98 28.31 9.89
N LEU A 20 -10.14 27.68 9.65
CA LEU A 20 -10.42 27.02 8.37
C LEU A 20 -10.53 28.02 7.22
N ILE A 21 -11.10 29.21 7.47
CA ILE A 21 -11.19 30.31 6.50
C ILE A 21 -9.79 30.91 6.22
N MET A 22 -8.90 30.98 7.20
CA MET A 22 -7.56 31.57 7.05
C MET A 22 -6.54 30.65 6.34
N SER A 23 -6.61 29.33 6.53
CA SER A 23 -5.76 28.38 5.78
C SER A 23 -6.27 28.14 4.36
N SER A 24 -7.60 28.16 4.15
CA SER A 24 -8.19 28.16 2.81
C SER A 24 -7.83 29.43 2.04
N ASP A 25 -7.76 30.59 2.72
CA ASP A 25 -7.38 31.87 2.12
C ASP A 25 -5.93 31.87 1.63
N THR A 26 -4.97 31.34 2.40
CA THR A 26 -3.56 31.26 1.95
C THR A 26 -3.38 30.29 0.78
N VAL A 27 -4.02 29.12 0.83
CA VAL A 27 -3.99 28.14 -0.28
C VAL A 27 -4.63 28.74 -1.53
N GLN A 28 -5.75 29.44 -1.38
CA GLN A 28 -6.43 30.09 -2.49
C GLN A 28 -5.59 31.24 -3.06
N GLN A 29 -4.99 32.09 -2.22
CA GLN A 29 -4.08 33.16 -2.65
C GLN A 29 -2.89 32.64 -3.47
N ILE A 30 -2.35 31.47 -3.10
CA ILE A 30 -1.28 30.84 -3.88
C ILE A 30 -1.82 30.32 -5.21
N LYS A 31 -3.00 29.67 -5.24
CA LYS A 31 -3.65 29.20 -6.47
C LYS A 31 -4.05 30.35 -7.41
N ASP A 32 -4.41 31.50 -6.86
CA ASP A 32 -4.78 32.69 -7.63
C ASP A 32 -3.55 33.39 -8.23
N ARG A 33 -2.38 33.25 -7.59
CA ARG A 33 -1.13 33.89 -8.04
C ARG A 33 -0.26 33.01 -8.92
N LEU A 34 -0.36 31.68 -8.80
CA LEU A 34 0.45 30.74 -9.54
C LEU A 34 -0.40 29.97 -10.55
N ASN A 35 -0.04 30.10 -11.83
CA ASN A 35 -0.57 29.22 -12.85
C ASN A 35 0.10 27.84 -12.75
N ILE A 36 -0.67 26.77 -12.91
CA ILE A 36 -0.13 25.40 -12.92
C ILE A 36 0.93 25.19 -14.00
N ILE A 37 0.84 25.88 -15.13
CA ILE A 37 1.87 25.84 -16.18
C ILE A 37 3.20 26.39 -15.67
N ASP A 38 3.19 27.49 -14.92
CA ASP A 38 4.41 28.11 -14.38
C ASP A 38 5.05 27.29 -13.25
N VAL A 39 4.23 26.50 -12.55
CA VAL A 39 4.69 25.54 -11.54
C VAL A 39 5.35 24.33 -12.18
N ILE A 40 4.78 23.81 -13.27
CA ILE A 40 5.21 22.55 -13.89
C ILE A 40 6.33 22.74 -14.92
N SER A 41 6.32 23.82 -15.70
CA SER A 41 7.26 24.04 -16.82
C SER A 41 8.75 23.99 -16.45
N PRO A 42 9.18 24.32 -15.21
CA PRO A 42 10.58 24.10 -14.79
C PRO A 42 11.00 22.63 -14.72
N TYR A 43 10.04 21.71 -14.56
CA TYR A 43 10.29 20.28 -14.39
C TYR A 43 10.01 19.47 -15.65
N VAL A 44 9.07 19.93 -16.48
CA VAL A 44 8.60 19.22 -17.66
C VAL A 44 8.54 20.18 -18.84
N GLU A 45 9.16 19.80 -19.96
CA GLU A 45 8.96 20.50 -21.22
C GLU A 45 7.53 20.26 -21.74
N LEU A 46 6.72 21.32 -21.77
CA LEU A 46 5.32 21.29 -22.16
C LEU A 46 5.09 21.88 -23.55
N HIS A 47 4.34 21.17 -24.38
CA HIS A 47 3.88 21.63 -25.70
C HIS A 47 2.36 21.75 -25.73
N LYS A 48 1.84 22.77 -26.41
CA LYS A 48 0.40 23.01 -26.50
C LYS A 48 -0.29 21.93 -27.35
N ALA A 49 -1.42 21.41 -26.85
CA ALA A 49 -2.25 20.40 -27.52
C ALA A 49 -3.74 20.72 -27.31
N GLY A 50 -4.30 21.56 -28.19
CA GLY A 50 -5.68 22.05 -28.07
C GLY A 50 -5.85 22.96 -26.85
N ARG A 51 -6.81 22.62 -25.98
CA ARG A 51 -7.07 23.31 -24.70
C ARG A 51 -6.12 22.90 -23.57
N HIS A 52 -5.33 21.86 -23.77
CA HIS A 52 -4.39 21.32 -22.79
C HIS A 52 -2.93 21.54 -23.23
N PHE A 53 -2.02 21.27 -22.32
CA PHE A 53 -0.59 21.13 -22.59
C PHE A 53 -0.19 19.68 -22.37
N LYS A 54 0.79 19.20 -23.13
CA LYS A 54 1.34 17.85 -22.99
C LYS A 54 2.86 17.83 -22.96
N GLY A 55 3.43 16.91 -22.21
CA GLY A 55 4.87 16.70 -22.09
C GLY A 55 5.18 15.24 -21.80
N LYS A 56 6.48 14.91 -21.74
CA LYS A 56 6.89 13.59 -21.24
C LYS A 56 6.71 13.54 -19.72
N SER A 57 6.37 12.37 -19.22
CA SER A 57 6.24 12.09 -17.80
C SER A 57 7.51 12.50 -17.05
N PRO A 58 7.42 13.34 -16.00
CA PRO A 58 8.52 13.55 -15.08
C PRO A 58 8.74 12.35 -14.14
N PHE A 59 7.79 11.41 -14.10
CA PHE A 59 7.78 10.30 -13.16
C PHE A 59 8.37 9.01 -13.74
N THR A 60 8.43 8.91 -15.07
CA THR A 60 8.91 7.73 -15.80
C THR A 60 9.69 8.14 -17.03
N ASN A 61 10.71 7.37 -17.41
CA ASN A 61 11.49 7.65 -18.61
C ASN A 61 10.78 7.08 -19.85
N GLU A 62 9.98 7.91 -20.52
CA GLU A 62 9.17 7.53 -21.67
C GLU A 62 9.57 8.26 -22.96
N LYS A 63 9.31 7.62 -24.12
CA LYS A 63 9.59 8.21 -25.43
C LYS A 63 8.45 9.10 -25.94
N THR A 64 7.22 8.79 -25.58
CA THR A 64 5.99 9.46 -26.03
C THR A 64 5.36 10.28 -24.91
N PRO A 65 4.90 11.53 -25.16
CA PRO A 65 4.25 12.36 -24.14
C PRO A 65 3.00 11.71 -23.55
N SER A 66 2.99 11.46 -22.24
CA SER A 66 1.83 10.97 -21.49
C SER A 66 1.42 11.90 -20.34
N PHE A 67 2.12 13.01 -20.15
CA PHE A 67 1.84 13.99 -19.11
C PHE A 67 1.01 15.13 -19.68
N PHE A 68 -0.19 15.37 -19.13
CA PHE A 68 -1.12 16.38 -19.57
C PHE A 68 -1.39 17.40 -18.47
N VAL A 69 -1.52 18.67 -18.85
CA VAL A 69 -1.82 19.78 -17.95
C VAL A 69 -3.01 20.54 -18.51
N SER A 70 -4.01 20.77 -17.66
CA SER A 70 -5.15 21.63 -17.95
C SER A 70 -5.00 22.94 -17.19
N PRO A 71 -4.60 24.04 -17.86
CA PRO A 71 -4.48 25.35 -17.21
C PRO A 71 -5.83 25.84 -16.65
N GLU A 72 -6.91 25.61 -17.39
CA GLU A 72 -8.27 26.04 -17.03
C GLU A 72 -8.78 25.34 -15.76
N ARG A 73 -8.49 24.04 -15.63
CA ARG A 73 -8.86 23.28 -14.43
C ARG A 73 -7.83 23.44 -13.30
N GLY A 74 -6.65 23.99 -13.57
CA GLY A 74 -5.55 24.09 -12.62
C GLY A 74 -5.00 22.71 -12.19
N MET A 75 -5.07 21.70 -13.06
CA MET A 75 -4.75 20.30 -12.74
C MET A 75 -3.81 19.66 -13.77
N TYR A 76 -3.04 18.66 -13.35
CA TYR A 76 -2.27 17.78 -14.22
C TYR A 76 -2.69 16.32 -14.09
N TYR A 77 -2.39 15.53 -15.12
CA TYR A 77 -2.55 14.08 -15.10
C TYR A 77 -1.49 13.41 -15.96
N CYS A 78 -0.90 12.32 -15.48
CA CYS A 78 0.11 11.53 -16.16
C CYS A 78 -0.44 10.15 -16.46
N PHE A 79 -0.71 9.86 -17.74
CA PHE A 79 -1.30 8.60 -18.16
C PHE A 79 -0.38 7.39 -17.96
N SER A 80 0.94 7.55 -18.02
CA SER A 80 1.88 6.45 -17.78
C SER A 80 1.95 5.99 -16.32
N THR A 81 1.61 6.86 -15.37
CA THR A 81 1.73 6.56 -13.92
C THR A 81 0.43 6.69 -13.15
N SER A 82 -0.65 7.09 -13.83
CA SER A 82 -1.95 7.42 -13.23
C SER A 82 -1.91 8.50 -12.15
N GLN A 83 -0.84 9.30 -12.10
CA GLN A 83 -0.68 10.37 -11.12
C GLN A 83 -1.34 11.66 -11.62
N GLY A 84 -2.08 12.35 -10.77
CA GLY A 84 -2.66 13.64 -11.09
C GLY A 84 -2.99 14.44 -9.84
N GLY A 85 -3.19 15.74 -10.01
CA GLY A 85 -3.43 16.65 -8.91
C GLY A 85 -3.27 18.11 -9.31
N ASP A 86 -3.30 19.00 -8.31
CA ASP A 86 -3.05 20.42 -8.48
C ASP A 86 -1.56 20.76 -8.33
N ILE A 87 -1.24 22.05 -8.30
CA ILE A 87 0.13 22.57 -8.11
C ILE A 87 0.79 22.04 -6.84
N PHE A 88 0.05 21.85 -5.74
CA PHE A 88 0.60 21.36 -4.48
C PHE A 88 0.95 19.90 -4.61
N LYS A 89 0.01 19.10 -5.16
CA LYS A 89 0.24 17.67 -5.33
C LYS A 89 1.42 17.39 -6.26
N PHE A 90 1.59 18.21 -7.30
CA PHE A 90 2.73 18.12 -8.19
C PHE A 90 4.05 18.32 -7.43
N ILE A 91 4.15 19.38 -6.63
CA ILE A 91 5.36 19.70 -5.84
C ILE A 91 5.61 18.66 -4.75
N GLU A 92 4.58 18.16 -4.05
CA GLU A 92 4.75 17.08 -3.07
C GLU A 92 5.46 15.87 -3.68
N VAL A 93 5.07 15.49 -4.90
CA VAL A 93 5.64 14.34 -5.60
C VAL A 93 7.02 14.64 -6.14
N MET A 94 7.21 15.80 -6.79
CA MET A 94 8.49 16.16 -7.43
C MET A 94 9.60 16.42 -6.42
N GLU A 95 9.28 17.11 -5.31
CA GLU A 95 10.23 17.46 -4.26
C GLU A 95 10.26 16.45 -3.11
N GLY A 96 9.35 15.47 -3.11
CA GLY A 96 9.24 14.45 -2.06
C GLY A 96 8.88 15.02 -0.69
N VAL A 97 8.09 16.09 -0.66
CA VAL A 97 7.67 16.81 0.56
C VAL A 97 6.20 16.58 0.89
N ASP A 98 5.83 16.82 2.15
CA ASP A 98 4.42 16.85 2.56
C ASP A 98 3.72 18.15 2.14
N PHE A 99 2.40 18.21 2.29
CA PHE A 99 1.60 19.39 1.93
C PHE A 99 2.14 20.69 2.54
N LYS A 100 2.66 20.66 3.77
CA LYS A 100 3.22 21.84 4.44
C LYS A 100 4.55 22.27 3.80
N GLY A 101 5.38 21.32 3.39
CA GLY A 101 6.56 21.58 2.57
C GLY A 101 6.21 22.16 1.21
N ALA A 102 5.26 21.56 0.49
CA ALA A 102 4.77 22.07 -0.79
C ALA A 102 4.16 23.47 -0.65
N LEU A 103 3.41 23.71 0.43
CA LEU A 103 2.84 25.02 0.77
C LEU A 103 3.91 26.08 0.96
N LYS A 104 5.02 25.76 1.66
CA LYS A 104 6.15 26.70 1.84
C LYS A 104 6.82 27.04 0.51
N ILE A 105 7.14 26.03 -0.28
CA ILE A 105 7.80 26.19 -1.59
C ILE A 105 6.95 27.07 -2.51
N LEU A 106 5.64 26.78 -2.59
CA LEU A 106 4.73 27.52 -3.45
C LEU A 106 4.37 28.90 -2.89
N ALA A 107 4.33 29.09 -1.57
CA ALA A 107 4.12 30.41 -0.97
C ALA A 107 5.28 31.36 -1.23
N GLU A 108 6.52 30.89 -1.11
CA GLU A 108 7.71 31.65 -1.48
C GLU A 108 7.67 32.04 -2.96
N LYS A 109 7.36 31.07 -3.83
CA LYS A 109 7.24 31.31 -5.28
C LYS A 109 6.09 32.27 -5.63
N ALA A 110 5.00 32.27 -4.86
CA ALA A 110 3.84 33.15 -5.03
C ALA A 110 3.98 34.53 -4.35
N GLY A 111 5.08 34.77 -3.63
CA GLY A 111 5.24 35.97 -2.80
C GLY A 111 4.14 36.10 -1.72
N VAL A 112 3.64 34.97 -1.22
CA VAL A 112 2.64 34.90 -0.14
C VAL A 112 3.37 34.67 1.16
N GLU A 113 3.29 35.63 2.10
CA GLU A 113 3.85 35.43 3.44
C GLU A 113 3.00 34.41 4.20
N LEU A 114 3.62 33.29 4.57
CA LEU A 114 2.99 32.33 5.45
C LEU A 114 3.01 32.87 6.88
N VAL A 115 1.83 33.16 7.43
CA VAL A 115 1.70 33.51 8.84
C VAL A 115 2.23 32.33 9.67
N PRO A 116 3.26 32.53 10.52
CA PRO A 116 3.76 31.47 11.38
C PRO A 116 2.63 30.97 12.27
N GLU A 117 2.38 29.66 12.27
CA GLU A 117 1.51 29.06 13.28
C GLU A 117 2.03 29.44 14.67
N ASN A 118 1.14 29.91 15.53
CA ASN A 118 1.47 30.26 16.90
C ASN A 118 2.26 29.09 17.54
N PRO A 119 3.47 29.30 18.06
CA PRO A 119 4.30 28.24 18.65
C PRO A 119 3.59 27.45 19.77
N GLN A 120 2.59 28.06 20.42
CA GLN A 120 1.75 27.42 21.45
C GLN A 120 0.61 26.55 20.89
N LYS A 121 0.40 26.54 19.57
CA LYS A 121 -0.58 25.69 18.87
C LYS A 121 0.10 24.70 17.91
N LYS A 122 1.22 24.09 18.31
CA LYS A 122 1.66 22.86 17.62
C LYS A 122 0.57 21.81 17.78
N SER A 123 0.16 21.17 16.68
CA SER A 123 -0.79 20.07 16.78
C SER A 123 -0.21 18.96 17.68
N ALA A 124 -1.07 18.16 18.32
CA ALA A 124 -0.62 17.03 19.12
C ALA A 124 0.32 16.11 18.32
N ARG A 125 0.05 15.97 17.02
CA ARG A 125 0.86 15.21 16.06
C ARG A 125 2.24 15.82 15.82
N ASP A 126 2.34 17.14 15.67
CA ASP A 126 3.65 17.84 15.54
C ASP A 126 4.51 17.70 16.79
N GLN A 127 3.89 17.71 17.98
CA GLN A 127 4.60 17.47 19.23
C GLN A 127 5.24 16.07 19.24
N LEU A 128 4.54 15.04 18.74
CA LEU A 128 5.08 13.69 18.61
C LEU A 128 6.31 13.64 17.68
N TYR A 129 6.26 14.27 16.50
CA TYR A 129 7.43 14.33 15.63
C TYR A 129 8.61 15.04 16.29
N THR A 130 8.37 16.18 16.95
CA THR A 130 9.47 16.94 17.56
C THR A 130 10.11 16.23 18.75
N VAL A 131 9.32 15.50 19.55
CA VAL A 131 9.86 14.76 20.70
C VAL A 131 10.65 13.53 20.26
N LEU A 132 10.20 12.84 19.20
CA LEU A 132 10.93 11.71 18.61
C LEU A 132 12.24 12.19 17.97
N GLU A 133 12.23 13.34 17.30
CA GLU A 133 13.46 13.96 16.77
C GLU A 133 14.44 14.32 17.90
N SER A 134 13.96 14.92 18.99
CA SER A 134 14.78 15.22 20.17
C SER A 134 15.36 13.95 20.82
N ALA A 135 14.57 12.87 20.88
CA ALA A 135 15.04 11.57 21.36
C ALA A 135 16.12 10.97 20.44
N THR A 136 15.98 11.09 19.11
CA THR A 136 17.01 10.65 18.16
C THR A 136 18.33 11.37 18.42
N GLN A 137 18.30 12.71 18.53
CA GLN A 137 19.50 13.52 18.80
C GLN A 137 20.16 13.14 20.14
N TYR A 138 19.34 12.86 21.16
CA TYR A 138 19.82 12.34 22.43
C TYR A 138 20.57 11.01 22.23
N PHE A 139 19.97 10.03 21.57
CA PHE A 139 20.62 8.73 21.35
C PHE A 139 21.89 8.83 20.49
N GLU A 140 21.89 9.66 19.45
CA GLU A 140 23.08 9.94 18.64
C GLU A 140 24.21 10.48 19.52
N SER A 141 23.91 11.46 20.38
CA SER A 141 24.90 12.06 21.28
C SER A 141 25.48 11.07 22.31
N LYS A 142 24.65 10.12 22.78
CA LYS A 142 25.08 9.08 23.73
C LYS A 142 25.97 8.04 23.06
N LEU A 143 25.74 7.71 21.79
CA LEU A 143 26.60 6.78 21.05
C LEU A 143 28.02 7.34 20.87
N VAL A 144 28.14 8.63 20.53
CA VAL A 144 29.46 9.29 20.36
C VAL A 144 30.34 9.12 21.60
N ASN A 145 29.72 9.17 22.79
CA ASN A 145 30.42 9.12 24.07
C ASN A 145 30.55 7.70 24.66
N HIS A 146 30.05 6.66 23.98
CA HIS A 146 30.05 5.28 24.50
C HIS A 146 30.97 4.36 23.68
N GLY A 147 32.19 4.13 24.17
CA GLY A 147 33.22 3.35 23.46
C GLY A 147 32.79 1.93 23.11
N GLU A 148 32.16 1.22 24.04
CA GLU A 148 31.72 -0.17 23.82
C GLU A 148 30.61 -0.30 22.76
N ALA A 149 29.70 0.68 22.71
CA ALA A 149 28.58 0.65 21.76
C ALA A 149 29.07 0.92 20.33
N ARG A 150 30.06 1.82 20.18
CA ARG A 150 30.76 2.06 18.91
C ARG A 150 31.58 0.85 18.49
N ALA A 151 32.37 0.27 19.39
CA ALA A 151 33.12 -0.95 19.12
C ALA A 151 32.21 -2.11 18.70
N TYR A 152 31.02 -2.24 19.30
CA TYR A 152 30.02 -3.24 18.88
C TYR A 152 29.55 -3.02 17.43
N LEU A 153 29.24 -1.79 17.03
CA LEU A 153 28.82 -1.45 15.67
C LEU A 153 29.96 -1.66 14.65
N GLU A 154 31.18 -1.25 14.99
CA GLU A 154 32.38 -1.46 14.17
C GLU A 154 32.68 -2.94 13.99
N ASN A 155 32.62 -3.73 15.06
CA ASN A 155 32.75 -5.19 15.01
C ASN A 155 31.63 -5.89 14.24
N ARG A 156 30.51 -5.20 13.99
CA ARG A 156 29.41 -5.64 13.12
C ARG A 156 29.56 -5.14 11.68
N GLY A 157 30.66 -4.45 11.35
CA GLY A 157 30.94 -3.93 10.02
C GLY A 157 30.19 -2.64 9.67
N VAL A 158 29.53 -1.98 10.62
CA VAL A 158 28.83 -0.71 10.36
C VAL A 158 29.84 0.44 10.40
N THR A 159 30.03 1.13 9.27
CA THR A 159 30.98 2.23 9.18
C THR A 159 30.47 3.50 9.87
N ALA A 160 31.38 4.42 10.22
CA ALA A 160 31.03 5.71 10.80
C ALA A 160 30.12 6.56 9.88
N GLU A 161 30.32 6.48 8.56
CA GLU A 161 29.45 7.13 7.57
C GLU A 161 28.03 6.56 7.64
N THR A 162 27.92 5.23 7.68
CA THR A 162 26.64 4.53 7.81
C THR A 162 25.96 4.87 9.13
N ILE A 163 26.68 4.90 10.26
CA ILE A 163 26.14 5.30 11.57
C ILE A 163 25.50 6.69 11.47
N LYS A 164 26.22 7.66 10.90
CA LYS A 164 25.73 9.04 10.72
C LYS A 164 24.54 9.11 9.76
N LYS A 165 24.62 8.44 8.60
CA LYS A 165 23.56 8.41 7.59
C LYS A 165 22.25 7.85 8.14
N TRP A 166 22.35 6.76 8.91
CA TRP A 166 21.18 6.09 9.49
C TRP A 166 20.73 6.68 10.82
N ARG A 167 21.50 7.64 11.38
CA ARG A 167 21.25 8.25 12.68
C ARG A 167 21.18 7.20 13.81
N ILE A 168 22.08 6.20 13.73
CA ILE A 168 22.16 5.15 14.75
C ILE A 168 22.65 5.78 16.05
N GLY A 169 21.99 5.44 17.16
CA GLY A 169 22.29 5.97 18.48
C GLY A 169 22.48 4.87 19.53
N TYR A 170 22.60 5.28 20.79
CA TYR A 170 22.65 4.39 21.94
C TYR A 170 21.72 4.91 23.04
N ALA A 171 20.90 4.03 23.61
CA ALA A 171 20.09 4.29 24.78
C ALA A 171 20.84 3.75 26.02
N PRO A 172 21.36 4.63 26.90
CA PRO A 172 21.99 4.21 28.14
C PRO A 172 21.02 3.41 29.02
N GLY A 173 21.53 2.44 29.77
CA GLY A 173 20.73 1.69 30.74
C GLY A 173 21.57 1.07 31.86
N PRO A 174 20.89 0.43 32.83
CA PRO A 174 21.56 -0.27 33.93
C PRO A 174 22.54 -1.35 33.43
N PRO A 175 23.61 -1.65 34.19
CA PRO A 175 23.95 -1.06 35.49
C PRO A 175 24.64 0.30 35.41
N ASN A 176 25.09 0.72 34.22
CA ASN A 176 25.95 1.90 34.04
C ASN A 176 25.17 3.24 33.98
N ALA A 177 23.86 3.17 33.81
CA ALA A 177 22.97 4.32 33.67
C ALA A 177 21.60 4.08 34.32
N GLY A 178 20.82 5.15 34.45
CA GLY A 178 19.50 5.13 35.09
C GLY A 178 18.39 4.47 34.23
N TRP A 179 17.22 4.27 34.85
CA TRP A 179 16.02 3.78 34.16
C TRP A 179 15.21 4.87 33.45
N ARG A 180 15.61 6.15 33.59
CA ARG A 180 14.79 7.33 33.28
C ARG A 180 15.58 8.48 32.64
N GLU A 181 16.76 8.21 32.09
CA GLU A 181 17.63 9.27 31.58
C GLU A 181 17.02 9.99 30.38
N LEU A 182 16.42 9.25 29.45
CA LEU A 182 15.73 9.86 28.30
C LEU A 182 14.55 10.69 28.78
N ARG A 183 13.73 10.14 29.69
CA ARG A 183 12.62 10.89 30.30
C ARG A 183 13.10 12.19 30.93
N GLN A 184 14.14 12.15 31.76
CA GLN A 184 14.68 13.35 32.42
C GLN A 184 15.20 14.37 31.41
N TYR A 185 15.93 13.93 30.38
CA TYR A 185 16.40 14.78 29.29
C TYR A 185 15.23 15.46 28.57
N LEU A 186 14.22 14.70 28.12
CA LEU A 186 13.09 15.25 27.39
C LEU A 186 12.20 16.16 28.26
N ASN A 187 12.04 15.83 29.54
CA ASN A 187 11.33 16.69 30.49
C ASN A 187 12.08 18.02 30.70
N SER A 188 13.41 17.99 30.79
CA SER A 188 14.22 19.21 30.84
C SER A 188 14.14 20.06 29.56
N ALA A 189 13.86 19.42 28.42
CA ALA A 189 13.60 20.08 27.15
C ALA A 189 12.14 20.58 26.99
N GLY A 190 11.31 20.46 28.03
CA GLY A 190 9.94 21.00 28.08
C GLY A 190 8.85 20.06 27.57
N TYR A 191 9.15 18.79 27.27
CA TYR A 191 8.15 17.77 26.97
C TYR A 191 7.53 17.24 28.26
N ASN A 192 6.24 16.90 28.25
CA ASN A 192 5.58 16.28 29.40
C ASN A 192 5.43 14.77 29.19
N ASP A 193 5.26 14.03 30.30
CA ASP A 193 5.12 12.57 30.28
C ASP A 193 3.95 12.09 29.42
N THR A 194 2.87 12.88 29.27
CA THR A 194 1.75 12.52 28.39
C THR A 194 2.18 12.41 26.93
N VAL A 195 3.01 13.34 26.46
CA VAL A 195 3.58 13.31 25.11
C VAL A 195 4.56 12.14 24.97
N LEU A 196 5.40 11.89 25.98
CA LEU A 196 6.37 10.79 25.97
C LEU A 196 5.71 9.39 25.95
N LEU A 197 4.62 9.22 26.70
CA LEU A 197 3.81 7.99 26.69
C LEU A 197 3.16 7.78 25.32
N LYS A 198 2.57 8.82 24.74
CA LYS A 198 1.96 8.76 23.40
C LYS A 198 2.97 8.48 22.28
N ALA A 199 4.19 8.97 22.42
CA ALA A 199 5.30 8.69 21.52
C ALA A 199 5.92 7.30 21.72
N GLY A 200 5.50 6.55 22.75
CA GLY A 200 6.04 5.23 23.07
C GLY A 200 7.49 5.24 23.56
N LEU A 201 7.97 6.38 24.09
CA LEU A 201 9.35 6.54 24.59
C LEU A 201 9.50 6.09 26.05
N ILE A 202 8.42 6.19 26.82
CA ILE A 202 8.35 5.74 28.22
C ILE A 202 7.15 4.81 28.40
N LYS A 203 7.18 3.99 29.45
CA LYS A 203 6.05 3.15 29.87
C LYS A 203 5.88 3.17 31.39
N THR A 204 4.71 2.77 31.85
CA THR A 204 4.42 2.53 33.27
C THR A 204 4.03 1.08 33.51
N THR A 205 4.40 0.52 34.66
CA THR A 205 4.01 -0.84 35.07
C THR A 205 2.67 -0.85 35.81
N GLU A 206 2.34 0.21 36.55
CA GLU A 206 1.15 0.31 37.40
C GLU A 206 0.70 1.79 37.51
N ILE A 207 -0.58 2.01 37.81
CA ILE A 207 -1.12 3.35 38.09
C ILE A 207 -0.43 3.91 39.34
N GLY A 208 0.18 5.10 39.23
CA GLY A 208 0.85 5.79 40.34
C GLY A 208 2.36 5.51 40.47
N LYS A 209 2.92 4.53 39.74
CA LYS A 209 4.38 4.36 39.64
C LYS A 209 4.97 5.31 38.62
N GLU A 210 6.18 5.79 38.92
CA GLU A 210 6.89 6.72 38.04
C GLU A 210 7.27 6.02 36.71
N PRO A 211 6.88 6.59 35.55
CA PRO A 211 7.22 6.05 34.24
C PRO A 211 8.74 5.89 34.05
N PHE A 212 9.12 4.95 33.19
CA PHE A 212 10.51 4.68 32.86
C PHE A 212 10.71 4.49 31.35
N ASP A 213 11.94 4.69 30.91
CA ASP A 213 12.31 4.65 29.49
C ASP A 213 12.00 3.27 28.91
N VAL A 214 11.46 3.18 27.69
CA VAL A 214 11.21 1.88 27.02
C VAL A 214 12.52 1.21 26.62
N PHE A 215 13.44 2.01 26.06
CA PHE A 215 14.73 1.56 25.55
C PHE A 215 15.84 1.85 26.56
N ARG A 216 16.58 0.82 26.93
CA ARG A 216 17.68 0.86 27.91
C ARG A 216 18.72 -0.17 27.51
N ASP A 217 19.98 0.22 27.59
CA ASP A 217 21.16 -0.55 27.16
C ASP A 217 21.03 -1.13 25.74
N ARG A 218 20.68 -0.26 24.79
CA ARG A 218 20.35 -0.66 23.41
C ARG A 218 20.99 0.24 22.37
N ILE A 219 21.50 -0.37 21.29
CA ILE A 219 21.76 0.32 20.03
C ILE A 219 20.41 0.71 19.42
N MET A 220 20.26 1.98 19.07
CA MET A 220 19.01 2.58 18.64
C MET A 220 18.99 2.81 17.14
N PHE A 221 17.98 2.28 16.48
CA PHE A 221 17.69 2.46 15.06
C PHE A 221 16.39 3.28 14.93
N PRO A 222 16.46 4.55 14.50
CA PRO A 222 15.26 5.35 14.24
C PRO A 222 14.46 4.77 13.07
N LEU A 223 13.16 4.59 13.26
CA LEU A 223 12.21 4.18 12.22
C LEU A 223 11.60 5.45 11.62
N ARG A 224 11.64 5.58 10.28
CA ARG A 224 11.22 6.78 9.56
C ARG A 224 9.99 6.52 8.71
N ASP A 225 9.13 7.52 8.62
CA ASP A 225 8.01 7.52 7.67
C ASP A 225 8.51 7.66 6.22
N GLN A 226 7.58 7.67 5.26
CA GLN A 226 7.89 7.78 3.83
C GLN A 226 8.63 9.08 3.45
N ASN A 227 8.58 10.10 4.31
CA ASN A 227 9.19 11.42 4.15
C ASN A 227 10.52 11.54 4.92
N GLY A 228 10.98 10.48 5.58
CA GLY A 228 12.21 10.49 6.36
C GLY A 228 12.07 11.10 7.76
N LYS A 229 10.85 11.39 8.25
CA LYS A 229 10.64 11.87 9.63
C LYS A 229 10.63 10.67 10.59
N VAL A 230 11.29 10.81 11.74
CA VAL A 230 11.33 9.74 12.75
C VAL A 230 9.95 9.59 13.40
N VAL A 231 9.42 8.37 13.39
CA VAL A 231 8.08 8.03 13.92
C VAL A 231 8.13 6.99 15.05
N ALA A 232 9.23 6.24 15.16
CA ALA A 232 9.42 5.19 16.16
C ALA A 232 10.89 4.79 16.26
N PHE A 233 11.20 3.81 17.10
CA PHE A 233 12.53 3.25 17.25
C PHE A 233 12.50 1.71 17.31
N SER A 234 13.59 1.11 16.87
CA SER A 234 13.98 -0.25 17.22
C SER A 234 15.27 -0.23 18.03
N GLY A 235 15.30 -0.95 19.15
CA GLY A 235 16.42 -1.00 20.08
C GLY A 235 16.99 -2.42 20.17
N ARG A 236 18.24 -2.59 19.74
CA ARG A 236 18.98 -3.86 19.85
C ARG A 236 19.80 -3.88 21.14
N ILE A 237 19.60 -4.88 22.00
CA ILE A 237 20.38 -5.02 23.24
C ILE A 237 21.89 -5.09 22.94
N LEU A 238 22.67 -4.34 23.72
CA LEU A 238 24.12 -4.32 23.64
C LEU A 238 24.72 -5.51 24.40
N THR A 239 24.28 -5.73 25.64
CA THR A 239 24.73 -6.82 26.50
C THR A 239 24.08 -8.17 26.15
N LYS A 240 24.79 -9.27 26.47
CA LYS A 240 24.29 -10.65 26.30
C LYS A 240 23.45 -11.08 27.51
N ASP A 241 22.39 -10.35 27.81
CA ASP A 241 21.36 -10.84 28.73
C ASP A 241 20.46 -11.83 27.97
N THR A 242 20.45 -13.10 28.41
CA THR A 242 19.69 -14.18 27.77
C THR A 242 18.19 -14.09 28.05
N GLU A 243 17.77 -13.38 29.10
CA GLU A 243 16.36 -13.22 29.49
C GLU A 243 15.71 -12.01 28.80
N ALA A 244 16.52 -11.05 28.33
CA ALA A 244 16.03 -9.86 27.66
C ALA A 244 15.84 -10.08 26.14
N PRO A 245 14.77 -9.53 25.54
CA PRO A 245 14.55 -9.66 24.11
C PRO A 245 15.66 -8.96 23.31
N LYS A 246 16.19 -9.69 22.32
CA LYS A 246 17.24 -9.24 21.39
C LYS A 246 16.87 -7.88 20.80
N TYR A 247 15.68 -7.75 20.23
CA TYR A 247 15.12 -6.49 19.75
C TYR A 247 13.88 -6.07 20.52
N VAL A 248 13.73 -4.76 20.71
CA VAL A 248 12.50 -4.12 21.19
C VAL A 248 12.13 -3.05 20.19
N ASN A 249 10.90 -3.10 19.68
CA ASN A 249 10.36 -2.03 18.85
C ASN A 249 9.47 -1.13 19.70
N SER A 250 9.29 0.12 19.27
CA SER A 250 8.22 0.98 19.79
C SER A 250 6.87 0.26 19.76
N PRO A 251 5.97 0.55 20.72
CA PRO A 251 4.58 0.11 20.66
C PRO A 251 3.87 0.77 19.47
N GLU A 252 2.66 0.32 19.16
CA GLU A 252 1.76 1.04 18.24
C GLU A 252 1.50 2.46 18.76
N THR A 253 1.59 3.46 17.89
CA THR A 253 1.32 4.87 18.22
C THR A 253 0.56 5.54 17.08
N GLU A 254 0.13 6.78 17.29
CA GLU A 254 -0.51 7.59 16.22
C GLU A 254 0.40 7.87 15.01
N LEU A 255 1.73 7.78 15.19
CA LEU A 255 2.71 7.97 14.12
C LEU A 255 3.25 6.65 13.56
N TYR A 256 3.06 5.54 14.26
CA TYR A 256 3.73 4.28 13.95
C TYR A 256 2.77 3.10 14.04
N HIS A 257 2.51 2.54 12.85
CA HIS A 257 1.81 1.28 12.66
C HIS A 257 2.75 0.26 12.03
N LYS A 258 2.99 -0.86 12.72
CA LYS A 258 3.92 -1.90 12.24
C LYS A 258 3.45 -2.53 10.93
N SER A 259 2.15 -2.53 10.67
CA SER A 259 1.57 -3.08 9.44
C SER A 259 1.83 -2.24 8.20
N ASP A 260 2.28 -0.99 8.36
CA ASP A 260 2.34 0.00 7.29
C ASP A 260 3.75 0.55 7.05
N LEU A 261 4.69 0.26 7.96
CA LEU A 261 6.05 0.79 7.92
C LEU A 261 7.08 -0.29 7.59
N LEU A 262 7.88 0.00 6.56
CA LEU A 262 9.06 -0.76 6.19
C LEU A 262 10.32 0.03 6.55
N TYR A 263 11.20 -0.55 7.37
CA TYR A 263 12.47 0.07 7.71
C TYR A 263 13.34 0.24 6.46
N GLY A 264 13.87 1.45 6.28
CA GLY A 264 14.69 1.83 5.13
C GLY A 264 13.91 2.24 3.88
N TYR A 265 12.57 2.20 3.89
CA TYR A 265 11.75 2.56 2.72
C TYR A 265 12.03 3.98 2.20
N ASP A 266 12.11 4.95 3.10
CA ASP A 266 12.39 6.36 2.79
C ASP A 266 13.69 6.53 1.98
N MET A 267 14.71 5.76 2.33
CA MET A 267 16.00 5.71 1.66
C MET A 267 15.97 4.87 0.38
N ALA A 268 15.16 3.81 0.36
CA ALA A 268 15.15 2.83 -0.71
C ALA A 268 14.26 3.23 -1.89
N LYS A 269 13.22 4.03 -1.69
CA LYS A 269 12.16 4.29 -2.69
C LYS A 269 12.68 4.74 -4.07
N HIS A 270 13.72 5.57 -4.11
CA HIS A 270 14.33 5.99 -5.38
C HIS A 270 15.14 4.88 -6.03
N SER A 271 15.92 4.15 -5.23
CA SER A 271 16.74 3.03 -5.70
C SER A 271 15.89 1.87 -6.21
N ILE A 272 14.74 1.60 -5.58
CA ILE A 272 13.79 0.57 -6.04
C ILE A 272 13.29 0.89 -7.45
N ARG A 273 12.90 2.15 -7.71
CA ARG A 273 12.47 2.59 -9.04
C ARG A 273 13.61 2.48 -10.06
N ASN A 274 14.80 2.93 -9.70
CA ASN A 274 15.95 2.99 -10.62
C ASN A 274 16.50 1.60 -10.96
N LEU A 275 16.60 0.71 -9.97
CA LEU A 275 17.07 -0.67 -10.16
C LEU A 275 15.98 -1.59 -10.69
N GLY A 276 14.70 -1.18 -10.58
CA GLY A 276 13.56 -1.93 -11.08
C GLY A 276 13.21 -3.17 -10.24
N PHE A 277 13.70 -3.27 -9.00
CA PHE A 277 13.29 -4.30 -8.04
C PHE A 277 13.53 -3.81 -6.60
N TRP A 278 12.87 -4.44 -5.63
CA TRP A 278 13.13 -4.23 -4.21
C TRP A 278 13.70 -5.49 -3.56
N LEU A 279 14.61 -5.31 -2.60
CA LEU A 279 15.19 -6.39 -1.80
C LEU A 279 14.56 -6.37 -0.42
N ILE A 280 14.06 -7.50 0.06
CA ILE A 280 13.48 -7.59 1.41
C ILE A 280 14.28 -8.53 2.30
N VAL A 281 14.58 -8.03 3.50
CA VAL A 281 15.33 -8.70 4.56
C VAL A 281 14.56 -8.60 5.89
N GLU A 282 15.04 -9.26 6.94
CA GLU A 282 14.29 -9.38 8.20
C GLU A 282 14.47 -8.19 9.14
N GLY A 283 15.71 -7.75 9.36
CA GLY A 283 16.07 -6.85 10.45
C GLY A 283 16.78 -5.57 10.04
N GLN A 284 17.04 -4.72 11.05
CA GLN A 284 17.67 -3.41 10.83
C GLN A 284 19.12 -3.53 10.37
N PHE A 285 19.91 -4.44 10.96
CA PHE A 285 21.30 -4.65 10.53
C PHE A 285 21.37 -5.10 9.08
N ASP A 286 20.49 -6.01 8.67
CA ASP A 286 20.43 -6.50 7.30
C ASP A 286 20.21 -5.34 6.33
N VAL A 287 19.23 -4.47 6.58
CA VAL A 287 19.00 -3.29 5.73
C VAL A 287 20.21 -2.37 5.72
N VAL A 288 20.73 -2.01 6.90
CA VAL A 288 21.85 -1.07 7.04
C VAL A 288 23.08 -1.55 6.27
N LEU A 289 23.44 -2.83 6.44
CA LEU A 289 24.62 -3.42 5.80
C LEU A 289 24.38 -3.73 4.32
N SER A 290 23.18 -4.14 3.92
CA SER A 290 22.83 -4.33 2.50
C SER A 290 22.94 -3.02 1.72
N GLN A 291 22.42 -1.92 2.29
CA GLN A 291 22.55 -0.60 1.68
C GLN A 291 24.01 -0.11 1.69
N GLN A 292 24.78 -0.40 2.74
CA GLN A 292 26.23 -0.12 2.79
C GLN A 292 26.99 -0.91 1.69
N ALA A 293 26.56 -2.12 1.36
CA ALA A 293 27.12 -2.94 0.30
C ALA A 293 26.74 -2.48 -1.13
N GLY A 294 25.82 -1.51 -1.24
CA GLY A 294 25.38 -0.91 -2.50
C GLY A 294 23.99 -1.36 -2.98
N TYR A 295 23.30 -2.23 -2.25
CA TYR A 295 21.88 -2.52 -2.51
C TYR A 295 21.02 -1.50 -1.77
N THR A 296 21.02 -0.27 -2.26
CA THR A 296 20.26 0.83 -1.65
C THR A 296 18.75 0.67 -1.78
N ASN A 297 18.27 -0.34 -2.50
CA ASN A 297 16.87 -0.74 -2.67
C ASN A 297 16.37 -1.77 -1.62
N THR A 298 17.12 -1.98 -0.53
CA THR A 298 16.75 -2.92 0.54
C THR A 298 15.84 -2.30 1.60
N VAL A 299 14.83 -3.07 2.02
CA VAL A 299 13.86 -2.73 3.10
C VAL A 299 13.62 -3.92 4.04
N ALA A 300 13.09 -3.68 5.25
CA ALA A 300 12.72 -4.73 6.19
C ALA A 300 11.39 -4.49 6.92
N VAL A 301 10.69 -5.59 7.22
CA VAL A 301 9.48 -5.62 8.05
C VAL A 301 9.75 -5.44 9.54
N SER A 302 11.01 -5.57 9.99
CA SER A 302 11.42 -5.19 11.35
C SER A 302 10.69 -5.95 12.49
N GLY A 303 10.57 -7.27 12.37
CA GLY A 303 10.00 -8.12 13.43
C GLY A 303 8.48 -8.27 13.40
N THR A 304 7.85 -8.03 12.24
CA THR A 304 6.46 -8.42 11.95
C THR A 304 6.37 -9.20 10.66
N ALA A 305 5.26 -9.91 10.44
CA ALA A 305 5.00 -10.55 9.15
C ALA A 305 4.81 -9.48 8.05
N LEU A 306 5.17 -9.82 6.82
CA LEU A 306 4.87 -8.99 5.65
C LEU A 306 3.35 -8.87 5.47
N THR A 307 2.86 -7.63 5.31
CA THR A 307 1.44 -7.33 5.19
C THR A 307 1.07 -6.95 3.76
N VAL A 308 -0.24 -6.93 3.47
CA VAL A 308 -0.77 -6.40 2.20
C VAL A 308 -0.35 -4.95 1.99
N ASN A 309 -0.40 -4.12 3.03
CA ASN A 309 -0.05 -2.70 2.96
C ASN A 309 1.42 -2.50 2.59
N HIS A 310 2.33 -3.32 3.13
CA HIS A 310 3.74 -3.31 2.74
C HIS A 310 3.94 -3.64 1.26
N VAL A 311 3.27 -4.70 0.77
CA VAL A 311 3.36 -5.10 -0.63
C VAL A 311 2.78 -4.01 -1.55
N GLN A 312 1.64 -3.43 -1.20
CA GLN A 312 1.02 -2.32 -1.93
C GLN A 312 1.90 -1.07 -1.99
N LEU A 313 2.69 -0.82 -0.95
CA LEU A 313 3.61 0.31 -0.93
C LEU A 313 4.78 0.11 -1.92
N LEU A 314 5.29 -1.12 -2.01
CA LEU A 314 6.45 -1.48 -2.82
C LEU A 314 6.10 -1.75 -4.29
N GLU A 315 4.95 -2.37 -4.56
CA GLU A 315 4.49 -2.69 -5.93
C GLU A 315 4.31 -1.44 -6.80
N ARG A 316 3.98 -0.30 -6.16
CA ARG A 316 3.89 1.02 -6.83
C ARG A 316 5.25 1.50 -7.36
N LEU A 317 6.34 0.93 -6.86
CA LEU A 317 7.71 1.27 -7.25
C LEU A 317 8.31 0.24 -8.20
N SER A 318 8.05 -1.05 -7.98
CA SER A 318 8.41 -2.14 -8.88
C SER A 318 7.59 -3.41 -8.58
N THR A 319 7.25 -4.14 -9.64
CA THR A 319 6.63 -5.47 -9.58
C THR A 319 7.64 -6.61 -9.49
N LYS A 320 8.92 -6.34 -9.17
CA LYS A 320 9.96 -7.36 -8.98
C LYS A 320 10.53 -7.30 -7.57
N VAL A 321 10.68 -8.46 -6.94
CA VAL A 321 11.24 -8.60 -5.60
C VAL A 321 12.30 -9.69 -5.54
N VAL A 322 13.32 -9.45 -4.72
CA VAL A 322 14.20 -10.51 -4.22
C VAL A 322 13.96 -10.67 -2.72
N LEU A 323 13.57 -11.88 -2.30
CA LEU A 323 13.47 -12.30 -0.92
C LEU A 323 14.85 -12.77 -0.45
N CYS A 324 15.37 -12.12 0.58
CA CYS A 324 16.66 -12.38 1.16
C CYS A 324 16.46 -12.65 2.67
N LEU A 325 15.71 -13.72 2.93
CA LEU A 325 15.22 -14.14 4.25
C LEU A 325 15.92 -15.43 4.68
N ASP A 326 15.83 -15.77 5.97
CA ASP A 326 16.45 -16.97 6.50
C ASP A 326 15.83 -18.24 5.85
N ALA A 327 16.69 -19.21 5.53
CA ALA A 327 16.28 -20.47 4.88
C ALA A 327 15.95 -21.58 5.88
N ASP A 328 15.69 -21.25 7.15
CA ASP A 328 15.24 -22.22 8.14
C ASP A 328 13.75 -22.60 7.93
N LYS A 329 13.24 -23.56 8.71
CA LYS A 329 11.84 -24.02 8.55
C LYS A 329 10.82 -22.89 8.77
N ALA A 330 11.08 -21.98 9.72
CA ALA A 330 10.19 -20.87 10.02
C ALA A 330 10.25 -19.81 8.90
N GLY A 331 11.46 -19.51 8.41
CA GLY A 331 11.74 -18.62 7.30
C GLY A 331 11.09 -19.09 6.00
N ILE A 332 11.16 -20.39 5.67
CA ILE A 332 10.46 -20.94 4.49
C ILE A 332 8.94 -20.79 4.58
N SER A 333 8.36 -21.00 5.77
CA SER A 333 6.93 -20.80 5.98
C SER A 333 6.54 -19.33 5.80
N ALA A 334 7.33 -18.41 6.36
CA ALA A 334 7.13 -16.97 6.16
C ALA A 334 7.29 -16.55 4.69
N MET A 335 8.30 -17.11 4.01
CA MET A 335 8.56 -16.89 2.59
C MET A 335 7.41 -17.37 1.71
N LYS A 336 6.86 -18.55 1.97
CA LYS A 336 5.67 -19.07 1.26
C LYS A 336 4.46 -18.15 1.43
N LYS A 337 4.20 -17.65 2.64
CA LYS A 337 3.11 -16.69 2.90
C LYS A 337 3.32 -15.37 2.17
N ALA A 338 4.56 -14.88 2.17
CA ALA A 338 4.92 -13.67 1.44
C ALA A 338 4.72 -13.87 -0.07
N ALA A 339 5.20 -15.00 -0.61
CA ALA A 339 5.07 -15.35 -2.02
C ALA A 339 3.61 -15.49 -2.45
N ASP A 340 2.74 -16.13 -1.66
CA ASP A 340 1.30 -16.20 -1.98
C ASP A 340 0.70 -14.80 -2.17
N LEU A 341 0.95 -13.90 -1.21
CA LEU A 341 0.46 -12.52 -1.27
C LEU A 341 0.98 -11.76 -2.50
N MET A 342 2.26 -11.96 -2.86
CA MET A 342 2.91 -11.24 -3.95
C MET A 342 2.55 -11.79 -5.34
N LEU A 343 2.54 -13.12 -5.51
CA LEU A 343 2.23 -13.75 -6.79
C LEU A 343 0.80 -13.44 -7.24
N ARG A 344 -0.18 -13.45 -6.32
CA ARG A 344 -1.58 -13.04 -6.59
C ARG A 344 -1.69 -11.63 -7.18
N ARG A 345 -0.70 -10.78 -6.92
CA ARG A 345 -0.65 -9.38 -7.38
C ARG A 345 0.20 -9.22 -8.65
N GLY A 346 0.66 -10.31 -9.24
CA GLY A 346 1.50 -10.30 -10.44
C GLY A 346 2.92 -9.82 -10.19
N ILE A 347 3.40 -9.91 -8.94
CA ILE A 347 4.79 -9.58 -8.60
C ILE A 347 5.68 -10.78 -8.93
N ASP A 348 6.79 -10.53 -9.62
CA ASP A 348 7.86 -11.50 -9.90
C ASP A 348 8.70 -11.70 -8.64
N VAL A 349 8.55 -12.88 -8.01
CA VAL A 349 9.14 -13.20 -6.71
C VAL A 349 10.36 -14.09 -6.88
N LYS A 350 11.53 -13.54 -6.58
CA LYS A 350 12.79 -14.28 -6.54
C LYS A 350 13.29 -14.50 -5.13
N VAL A 351 14.13 -15.51 -4.94
CA VAL A 351 14.76 -15.86 -3.67
C VAL A 351 16.27 -15.87 -3.83
N ALA A 352 16.97 -15.09 -3.01
CA ALA A 352 18.42 -15.15 -2.89
C ALA A 352 18.79 -16.28 -1.92
N SER A 353 19.67 -17.19 -2.35
CA SER A 353 20.15 -18.26 -1.48
C SER A 353 21.25 -17.75 -0.57
N LEU A 354 21.01 -17.74 0.74
CA LEU A 354 22.01 -17.35 1.74
C LEU A 354 22.96 -18.51 2.05
N THR A 355 24.15 -18.16 2.57
CA THR A 355 25.06 -19.17 3.10
C THR A 355 24.42 -19.83 4.33
N PRO A 356 24.46 -21.17 4.49
CA PRO A 356 23.83 -21.83 5.62
C PRO A 356 24.23 -21.24 6.97
N GLY A 357 23.25 -20.78 7.75
CA GLY A 357 23.45 -20.20 9.08
C GLY A 357 23.92 -18.74 9.09
N ALA A 358 24.03 -18.08 7.94
CA ALA A 358 24.35 -16.65 7.83
C ALA A 358 23.10 -15.84 7.47
N ASP A 359 22.95 -14.67 8.09
CA ASP A 359 21.99 -13.65 7.69
C ASP A 359 22.62 -12.69 6.65
N PRO A 360 21.83 -11.79 6.00
CA PRO A 360 22.37 -10.82 5.05
C PRO A 360 23.49 -9.94 5.64
N ALA A 361 23.35 -9.52 6.89
CA ALA A 361 24.37 -8.75 7.59
C ALA A 361 25.70 -9.50 7.73
N ASP A 362 25.65 -10.77 8.14
CA ASP A 362 26.81 -11.66 8.28
C ASP A 362 27.47 -11.91 6.92
N MET A 363 26.70 -12.11 5.86
CA MET A 363 27.24 -12.28 4.50
C MET A 363 27.96 -11.01 4.01
N VAL A 364 27.38 -9.83 4.23
CA VAL A 364 28.02 -8.55 3.88
C VAL A 364 29.31 -8.36 4.68
N GLN A 365 29.30 -8.68 5.97
CA GLN A 365 30.46 -8.54 6.84
C GLN A 365 31.61 -9.48 6.42
N ASN A 366 31.30 -10.73 6.06
CA ASN A 366 32.30 -11.72 5.69
C ASN A 366 32.85 -11.50 4.28
N ASP A 367 31.98 -11.39 3.27
CA ASP A 367 32.37 -11.09 1.89
C ASP A 367 31.21 -10.49 1.08
N VAL A 368 31.33 -9.20 0.79
CA VAL A 368 30.38 -8.44 -0.04
C VAL A 368 30.17 -9.06 -1.43
N LYS A 369 31.20 -9.69 -2.01
CA LYS A 369 31.05 -10.32 -3.34
C LYS A 369 30.14 -11.53 -3.28
N THR A 370 30.28 -12.37 -2.26
CA THR A 370 29.39 -13.51 -2.02
C THR A 370 27.95 -13.05 -1.83
N TYR A 371 27.71 -11.98 -1.07
CA TYR A 371 26.38 -11.39 -0.92
C TYR A 371 25.79 -10.89 -2.26
N LYS A 372 26.58 -10.15 -3.04
CA LYS A 372 26.17 -9.67 -4.38
C LYS A 372 25.86 -10.80 -5.34
N ASN A 373 26.67 -11.85 -5.33
CA ASN A 373 26.45 -13.04 -6.15
C ASN A 373 25.17 -13.78 -5.75
N ALA A 374 24.86 -13.88 -4.46
CA ALA A 374 23.61 -14.50 -3.99
C ALA A 374 22.36 -13.78 -4.52
N ILE A 375 22.38 -12.44 -4.54
CA ILE A 375 21.28 -11.64 -5.09
C ILE A 375 21.23 -11.73 -6.62
N GLY A 376 22.37 -11.63 -7.29
CA GLY A 376 22.48 -11.70 -8.75
C GLY A 376 22.05 -13.06 -9.33
N ASN A 377 22.29 -14.13 -8.58
CA ASN A 377 21.89 -15.50 -8.91
C ASN A 377 20.56 -15.93 -8.26
N SER A 378 19.75 -14.96 -7.79
CA SER A 378 18.43 -15.28 -7.24
C SER A 378 17.54 -15.95 -8.28
N VAL A 379 16.81 -16.97 -7.85
CA VAL A 379 15.93 -17.81 -8.69
C VAL A 379 14.48 -17.54 -8.37
N HIS A 380 13.55 -17.87 -9.27
CA HIS A 380 12.13 -17.67 -8.98
C HIS A 380 11.69 -18.55 -7.80
N ILE A 381 10.72 -18.10 -7.01
CA ILE A 381 10.25 -18.82 -5.81
C ILE A 381 9.82 -20.27 -6.13
N ILE A 382 9.23 -20.51 -7.31
CA ILE A 382 8.85 -21.86 -7.75
C ILE A 382 10.08 -22.75 -7.92
N GLU A 383 11.14 -22.26 -8.55
CA GLU A 383 12.39 -22.99 -8.74
C GLU A 383 13.08 -23.26 -7.39
N PHE A 384 13.08 -22.26 -6.51
CA PHE A 384 13.61 -22.38 -5.15
C PHE A 384 12.90 -23.48 -4.37
N LEU A 385 11.56 -23.49 -4.36
CA LEU A 385 10.76 -24.49 -3.63
C LEU A 385 10.98 -25.89 -4.20
N LEU A 386 11.08 -26.05 -5.52
CA LEU A 386 11.40 -27.33 -6.15
C LEU A 386 12.78 -27.85 -5.73
N ALA A 387 13.80 -26.99 -5.77
CA ALA A 387 15.15 -27.34 -5.35
C ALA A 387 15.20 -27.75 -3.87
N HIS A 388 14.50 -26.99 -3.02
CA HIS A 388 14.40 -27.27 -1.59
C HIS A 388 13.71 -28.61 -1.31
N LEU A 389 12.56 -28.89 -1.94
CA LEU A 389 11.85 -30.16 -1.78
C LEU A 389 12.70 -31.34 -2.25
N LYS A 390 13.37 -31.20 -3.40
CA LYS A 390 14.25 -32.25 -3.94
C LYS A 390 15.40 -32.59 -3.01
N SER A 391 16.01 -31.58 -2.36
CA SER A 391 17.10 -31.81 -1.40
C SER A 391 16.65 -32.54 -0.12
N ASN A 392 15.39 -32.38 0.27
CA ASN A 392 14.85 -32.96 1.51
C ASN A 392 14.08 -34.27 1.29
N THR A 393 13.76 -34.62 0.04
CA THR A 393 12.99 -35.81 -0.31
C THR A 393 13.67 -36.58 -1.44
N PRO A 394 14.60 -37.50 -1.10
CA PRO A 394 15.33 -38.27 -2.10
C PRO A 394 14.46 -39.26 -2.89
N ASP A 395 13.36 -39.73 -2.30
CA ASP A 395 12.44 -40.63 -2.98
C ASP A 395 11.69 -39.90 -4.11
N VAL A 396 11.85 -40.41 -5.33
CA VAL A 396 11.34 -39.77 -6.56
C VAL A 396 9.82 -39.66 -6.53
N ARG A 397 9.11 -40.67 -6.02
CA ARG A 397 7.65 -40.67 -5.98
C ARG A 397 7.14 -39.69 -4.92
N ALA A 398 7.73 -39.68 -3.73
CA ALA A 398 7.39 -38.75 -2.66
C ALA A 398 7.67 -37.30 -3.07
N PHE A 399 8.79 -37.03 -3.74
CA PHE A 399 9.10 -35.70 -4.26
C PHE A 399 8.03 -35.22 -5.27
N LYS A 400 7.61 -36.08 -6.22
CA LYS A 400 6.52 -35.77 -7.15
C LYS A 400 5.23 -35.41 -6.42
N LEU A 401 4.86 -36.17 -5.39
CA LEU A 401 3.65 -35.93 -4.61
C LEU A 401 3.75 -34.64 -3.77
N GLN A 402 4.90 -34.35 -3.17
CA GLN A 402 5.11 -33.10 -2.44
C GLN A 402 5.11 -31.88 -3.35
N ALA A 403 5.76 -31.94 -4.52
CA ALA A 403 5.75 -30.85 -5.48
C ALA A 403 4.32 -30.53 -5.95
N ARG A 404 3.48 -31.56 -6.11
CA ARG A 404 2.05 -31.39 -6.38
C ARG A 404 1.35 -30.59 -5.28
N GLU A 405 1.56 -30.96 -4.02
CA GLU A 405 0.87 -30.32 -2.89
C GLU A 405 1.42 -28.93 -2.52
N GLU A 406 2.73 -28.71 -2.70
CA GLU A 406 3.43 -27.55 -2.13
C GLU A 406 3.92 -26.54 -3.17
N VAL A 407 4.01 -26.89 -4.46
CA VAL A 407 4.55 -26.00 -5.50
C VAL A 407 3.50 -25.64 -6.54
N ILE A 408 2.76 -26.61 -7.08
CA ILE A 408 1.72 -26.34 -8.09
C ILE A 408 0.71 -25.27 -7.63
N PRO A 409 0.26 -25.23 -6.36
CA PRO A 409 -0.64 -24.18 -5.90
C PRO A 409 -0.08 -22.75 -6.03
N PHE A 410 1.23 -22.54 -6.12
CA PHE A 410 1.78 -21.21 -6.38
C PHE A 410 1.64 -20.78 -7.84
N VAL A 411 1.58 -21.73 -8.78
CA VAL A 411 1.37 -21.44 -10.20
C VAL A 411 -0.04 -20.89 -10.43
N THR A 412 -1.05 -21.41 -9.72
CA THR A 412 -2.44 -20.92 -9.84
C THR A 412 -2.59 -19.46 -9.37
N LEU A 413 -1.64 -18.95 -8.59
CA LEU A 413 -1.65 -17.57 -8.10
C LEU A 413 -1.17 -16.56 -9.13
N ILE A 414 -0.43 -17.01 -10.14
CA ILE A 414 0.17 -16.14 -11.16
C ILE A 414 -0.94 -15.68 -12.12
N PRO A 415 -1.22 -14.37 -12.26
CA PRO A 415 -2.32 -13.89 -13.12
C PRO A 415 -2.06 -14.10 -14.62
N ASN A 416 -0.80 -14.18 -15.03
CA ASN A 416 -0.42 -14.28 -16.43
C ASN A 416 -0.35 -15.74 -16.88
N HIS A 417 -1.20 -16.14 -17.83
CA HIS A 417 -1.26 -17.51 -18.33
C HIS A 417 -0.01 -17.98 -19.10
N ILE A 418 0.71 -17.08 -19.77
CA ILE A 418 1.97 -17.43 -20.45
C ILE A 418 3.04 -17.77 -19.41
N ASP A 419 3.05 -17.02 -18.30
CA ASP A 419 3.96 -17.27 -17.19
C ASP A 419 3.58 -18.54 -16.41
N GLN A 420 2.28 -18.80 -16.21
CA GLN A 420 1.80 -20.09 -15.72
C GLN A 420 2.31 -21.25 -16.60
N GLU A 421 2.14 -21.14 -17.91
CA GLU A 421 2.57 -22.13 -18.89
C GLU A 421 4.09 -22.37 -18.84
N HIS A 422 4.88 -21.30 -18.65
CA HIS A 422 6.32 -21.40 -18.44
C HIS A 422 6.66 -22.23 -17.20
N PHE A 423 6.04 -21.91 -16.05
CA PHE A 423 6.31 -22.62 -14.80
C PHE A 423 5.76 -24.06 -14.78
N GLU A 424 4.70 -24.37 -15.53
CA GLU A 424 4.29 -25.76 -15.76
C GLU A 424 5.43 -26.56 -16.41
N GLY A 425 6.11 -25.98 -17.40
CA GLY A 425 7.28 -26.58 -18.06
C GLY A 425 8.46 -26.78 -17.11
N VAL A 426 8.73 -25.79 -16.25
CA VAL A 426 9.77 -25.85 -15.21
C VAL A 426 9.48 -26.99 -14.23
N ILE A 427 8.25 -27.06 -13.71
CA ILE A 427 7.82 -28.11 -12.77
C ILE A 427 7.89 -29.49 -13.42
N ALA A 428 7.37 -29.64 -14.64
CA ALA A 428 7.36 -30.90 -15.38
C ALA A 428 8.78 -31.46 -15.55
N SER A 429 9.71 -30.58 -15.94
CA SER A 429 11.12 -30.91 -16.08
C SER A 429 11.77 -31.29 -14.74
N ALA A 430 11.51 -30.52 -13.67
CA ALA A 430 12.10 -30.75 -12.36
C ALA A 430 11.67 -32.07 -11.72
N ILE A 431 10.39 -32.44 -11.87
CA ILE A 431 9.84 -33.66 -11.28
C ILE A 431 9.88 -34.87 -12.22
N GLY A 432 10.24 -34.69 -13.50
CA GLY A 432 10.31 -35.78 -14.48
C GLY A 432 8.93 -36.32 -14.85
N THR A 433 8.05 -35.42 -15.32
CA THR A 433 6.72 -35.73 -15.87
C THR A 433 6.45 -34.90 -17.14
N THR A 434 5.30 -35.09 -17.77
CA THR A 434 4.86 -34.31 -18.92
C THR A 434 4.20 -33.00 -18.49
N LYS A 435 4.37 -31.93 -19.28
CA LYS A 435 3.68 -30.65 -19.06
C LYS A 435 2.16 -30.83 -18.98
N ASP A 436 1.57 -31.64 -19.85
CA ASP A 436 0.13 -31.94 -19.84
C ASP A 436 -0.36 -32.53 -18.51
N ALA A 437 0.48 -33.31 -17.82
CA ALA A 437 0.12 -33.89 -16.53
C ALA A 437 0.11 -32.82 -15.42
N VAL A 438 1.04 -31.86 -15.49
CA VAL A 438 1.06 -30.69 -14.59
C VAL A 438 -0.13 -29.79 -14.90
N HIS A 439 -0.42 -29.55 -16.17
CA HIS A 439 -1.56 -28.74 -16.61
C HIS A 439 -2.90 -29.34 -16.14
N PHE A 440 -3.09 -30.65 -16.26
CA PHE A 440 -4.28 -31.34 -15.76
C PHE A 440 -4.46 -31.17 -14.24
N GLU A 441 -3.36 -31.28 -13.50
CA GLU A 441 -3.36 -31.11 -12.06
C GLU A 441 -3.61 -29.66 -11.63
N LEU A 442 -3.07 -28.69 -12.37
CA LEU A 442 -3.35 -27.26 -12.18
C LEU A 442 -4.85 -26.98 -12.36
N ASN A 443 -5.45 -27.47 -13.44
CA ASN A 443 -6.88 -27.34 -13.70
C ASN A 443 -7.74 -28.02 -12.63
N ARG A 444 -7.33 -29.21 -12.16
CA ARG A 444 -8.00 -29.89 -11.03
C ARG A 444 -8.02 -29.02 -9.78
N LEU A 445 -6.90 -28.38 -9.45
CA LEU A 445 -6.81 -27.49 -8.27
C LEU A 445 -7.67 -26.23 -8.43
N ILE A 446 -7.71 -25.64 -9.62
CA ILE A 446 -8.59 -24.50 -9.93
C ILE A 446 -10.05 -24.90 -9.75
N GLU A 447 -10.48 -26.02 -10.33
CA GLU A 447 -11.84 -26.54 -10.18
C GLU A 447 -12.18 -26.90 -8.72
N GLU A 448 -11.23 -27.44 -7.97
CA GLU A 448 -11.45 -27.76 -6.55
C GLU A 448 -11.58 -26.51 -5.70
N ASP A 449 -10.81 -25.47 -5.97
CA ASP A 449 -10.96 -24.19 -5.29
C ASP A 449 -12.34 -23.60 -5.58
N GLU A 450 -12.77 -23.59 -6.85
CA GLU A 450 -14.13 -23.17 -7.24
C GLU A 450 -15.22 -24.01 -6.55
N LYS A 451 -15.06 -25.34 -6.47
CA LYS A 451 -16.02 -26.25 -5.82
C LYS A 451 -16.02 -26.12 -4.30
N ARG A 452 -14.87 -25.88 -3.65
CA ARG A 452 -14.79 -25.64 -2.20
C ARG A 452 -15.54 -24.37 -1.83
N HIS A 453 -15.37 -23.30 -2.60
CA HIS A 453 -16.13 -22.06 -2.41
C HIS A 453 -17.65 -22.24 -2.58
N VAL A 454 -18.09 -23.28 -3.29
CA VAL A 454 -19.52 -23.62 -3.48
C VAL A 454 -20.04 -24.61 -2.41
N THR A 455 -19.19 -25.47 -1.84
CA THR A 455 -19.63 -26.64 -1.03
C THR A 455 -19.47 -26.45 0.49
N THR A 456 -18.54 -25.62 0.96
CA THR A 456 -18.35 -25.38 2.41
C THR A 456 -19.14 -24.18 2.89
N GLY A 457 -20.42 -24.38 3.16
CA GLY A 457 -21.06 -23.68 4.27
C GLY A 457 -20.66 -24.36 5.58
N ILE A 458 -19.75 -23.78 6.37
CA ILE A 458 -19.72 -23.76 7.86
C ILE A 458 -18.43 -23.06 8.39
N LYS A 459 -18.67 -21.99 9.18
CA LYS A 459 -17.88 -21.36 10.26
C LYS A 459 -16.35 -21.33 10.14
N VAL A 460 -15.86 -20.33 9.43
CA VAL A 460 -14.58 -19.64 9.72
C VAL A 460 -14.94 -18.20 10.14
N ASP A 461 -14.16 -17.62 11.04
CA ASP A 461 -14.37 -16.31 11.66
C ASP A 461 -14.81 -15.24 10.63
N VAL A 462 -15.95 -14.62 10.90
CA VAL A 462 -16.89 -14.13 9.88
C VAL A 462 -16.53 -12.73 9.33
N ASP A 463 -15.50 -12.07 9.86
CA ASP A 463 -15.20 -10.68 9.47
C ASP A 463 -14.11 -10.51 8.40
N GLN A 464 -13.31 -11.54 8.07
CA GLN A 464 -12.17 -11.35 7.14
C GLN A 464 -12.31 -11.97 5.75
N TYR A 465 -13.24 -12.92 5.53
CA TYR A 465 -13.38 -13.62 4.24
C TYR A 465 -14.74 -13.44 3.53
N LYS A 466 -15.70 -12.73 4.13
CA LYS A 466 -16.91 -12.27 3.43
C LYS A 466 -16.63 -11.15 2.42
N GLY A 467 -15.49 -10.49 2.54
CA GLY A 467 -15.11 -9.32 1.75
C GLY A 467 -14.43 -9.60 0.41
N THR A 468 -14.44 -10.82 -0.14
CA THR A 468 -13.68 -11.08 -1.40
C THR A 468 -14.55 -11.58 -2.56
N LEU A 469 -15.60 -12.36 -2.32
CA LEU A 469 -16.54 -12.78 -3.38
C LEU A 469 -17.76 -11.84 -3.48
N VAL A 470 -18.34 -11.45 -2.34
CA VAL A 470 -19.38 -10.41 -2.29
C VAL A 470 -18.79 -9.07 -2.72
N HIS A 471 -17.58 -8.73 -2.26
CA HIS A 471 -16.91 -7.49 -2.67
C HIS A 471 -16.51 -7.48 -4.15
N ASN A 472 -16.23 -8.61 -4.80
CA ASN A 472 -15.97 -8.62 -6.25
C ASN A 472 -17.26 -8.34 -7.05
N GLN A 473 -18.41 -8.90 -6.65
CA GLN A 473 -19.69 -8.62 -7.31
C GLN A 473 -20.24 -7.23 -6.95
N THR A 474 -20.18 -6.82 -5.68
CA THR A 474 -20.56 -5.48 -5.22
C THR A 474 -19.68 -4.42 -5.84
N HIS A 475 -18.35 -4.61 -5.88
CA HIS A 475 -17.44 -3.67 -6.56
C HIS A 475 -17.65 -3.64 -8.07
N ARG A 476 -17.89 -4.79 -8.73
CA ARG A 476 -18.24 -4.81 -10.17
C ARG A 476 -19.57 -4.10 -10.44
N LYS A 477 -20.56 -4.25 -9.56
CA LYS A 477 -21.85 -3.56 -9.61
C LYS A 477 -21.66 -2.06 -9.45
N GLU A 478 -20.92 -1.63 -8.43
CA GLU A 478 -20.57 -0.23 -8.17
C GLU A 478 -19.79 0.40 -9.32
N VAL A 479 -18.77 -0.27 -9.84
CA VAL A 479 -17.95 0.23 -10.97
C VAL A 479 -18.77 0.33 -12.25
N THR A 480 -19.63 -0.66 -12.53
CA THR A 480 -20.49 -0.64 -13.73
C THR A 480 -21.55 0.45 -13.62
N LEU A 481 -22.15 0.62 -12.44
CA LEU A 481 -23.11 1.69 -12.17
C LEU A 481 -22.44 3.07 -12.27
N LEU A 482 -21.25 3.23 -11.66
CA LEU A 482 -20.46 4.45 -11.72
C LEU A 482 -20.09 4.85 -13.14
N TYR A 483 -19.73 3.88 -13.99
CA TYR A 483 -19.49 4.11 -15.41
C TYR A 483 -20.75 4.66 -16.10
N LEU A 484 -21.90 4.00 -15.94
CA LEU A 484 -23.15 4.40 -16.59
C LEU A 484 -23.65 5.77 -16.11
N LEU A 485 -23.50 6.07 -14.81
CA LEU A 485 -23.81 7.37 -14.23
C LEU A 485 -22.90 8.47 -14.78
N ALA A 486 -21.60 8.21 -14.88
CA ALA A 486 -20.65 9.16 -15.44
C ALA A 486 -20.95 9.42 -16.93
N VAL A 487 -21.26 8.40 -17.73
CA VAL A 487 -21.73 8.58 -19.12
C VAL A 487 -22.97 9.47 -19.17
N ALA A 488 -23.95 9.23 -18.29
CA ALA A 488 -25.20 9.99 -18.24
C ALA A 488 -25.00 11.50 -18.00
N THR A 489 -23.86 11.90 -17.41
CA THR A 489 -23.49 13.32 -17.24
C THR A 489 -22.91 13.98 -18.49
N ILE A 490 -22.45 13.19 -19.48
CA ILE A 490 -21.70 13.66 -20.66
C ILE A 490 -22.54 13.59 -21.94
N VAL A 491 -23.39 12.56 -22.07
CA VAL A 491 -24.17 12.31 -23.30
C VAL A 491 -25.34 13.29 -23.48
N SER A 492 -25.91 13.33 -24.68
CA SER A 492 -27.06 14.17 -25.00
C SER A 492 -28.28 13.84 -24.13
N GLN A 493 -29.18 14.82 -23.95
CA GLN A 493 -30.39 14.65 -23.13
C GLN A 493 -31.26 13.46 -23.54
N SER A 494 -31.29 13.12 -24.84
CA SER A 494 -32.07 12.02 -25.38
C SER A 494 -31.48 10.64 -25.08
N VAL A 495 -30.15 10.51 -25.05
CA VAL A 495 -29.47 9.26 -24.64
C VAL A 495 -29.50 9.13 -23.12
N ARG A 496 -29.32 10.26 -22.42
CA ARG A 496 -29.41 10.34 -20.96
C ARG A 496 -30.76 9.84 -20.46
N SER A 497 -31.88 10.29 -21.02
CA SER A 497 -33.21 9.84 -20.58
C SER A 497 -33.41 8.32 -20.70
N VAL A 498 -32.83 7.69 -21.74
CA VAL A 498 -32.88 6.23 -21.91
C VAL A 498 -32.04 5.54 -20.84
N LEU A 499 -30.80 6.01 -20.60
CA LEU A 499 -29.96 5.46 -19.53
C LEU A 499 -30.63 5.60 -18.16
N GLU A 500 -31.25 6.74 -17.88
CA GLU A 500 -31.94 6.98 -16.62
C GLU A 500 -33.12 6.02 -16.41
N GLN A 501 -33.93 5.83 -17.45
CA GLN A 501 -35.04 4.88 -17.42
C GLN A 501 -34.56 3.44 -17.16
N GLU A 502 -33.49 3.00 -17.83
CA GLU A 502 -33.00 1.62 -17.72
C GLU A 502 -32.24 1.36 -16.41
N ILE A 503 -31.46 2.31 -15.93
CA ILE A 503 -30.80 2.20 -14.62
C ILE A 503 -31.88 2.14 -13.52
N ASN A 504 -32.91 2.97 -13.61
CA ASN A 504 -34.02 2.94 -12.65
C ASN A 504 -34.77 1.60 -12.71
N SER A 505 -34.98 1.03 -13.90
CA SER A 505 -35.65 -0.27 -14.07
C SER A 505 -34.84 -1.45 -13.50
N ILE A 506 -33.50 -1.38 -13.56
CA ILE A 506 -32.60 -2.41 -13.04
C ILE A 506 -32.43 -2.29 -11.52
N THR A 507 -32.25 -1.07 -11.01
CA THR A 507 -31.84 -0.81 -9.62
C THR A 507 -33.01 -0.55 -8.66
N ASN A 508 -34.22 -0.29 -9.19
CA ASN A 508 -35.37 0.20 -8.43
C ASN A 508 -35.08 1.48 -7.62
N SER A 509 -34.09 2.28 -8.02
CA SER A 509 -33.67 3.50 -7.34
C SER A 509 -33.49 4.62 -8.37
N ASN A 510 -33.77 5.87 -8.00
CA ASN A 510 -33.51 7.01 -8.88
C ASN A 510 -32.03 7.38 -8.86
N ILE A 511 -31.51 7.80 -10.01
CA ILE A 511 -30.12 8.23 -10.21
C ILE A 511 -29.70 9.37 -9.28
N ASP A 512 -30.58 10.31 -8.96
CA ASP A 512 -30.25 11.40 -8.05
C ASP A 512 -29.93 10.92 -6.64
N ASP A 513 -30.51 9.79 -6.21
CA ASP A 513 -30.25 9.20 -4.91
C ASP A 513 -28.99 8.33 -4.96
N LEU A 514 -28.81 7.56 -6.04
CA LEU A 514 -27.58 6.79 -6.29
C LEU A 514 -26.34 7.68 -6.36
N THR A 515 -26.45 8.86 -6.98
CA THR A 515 -25.31 9.78 -7.16
C THR A 515 -24.90 10.46 -5.84
N LYS A 516 -25.84 10.68 -4.90
CA LYS A 516 -25.56 11.28 -3.58
C LYS A 516 -24.81 10.33 -2.65
N GLU A 517 -24.99 9.02 -2.82
CA GLU A 517 -24.32 7.99 -2.03
C GLU A 517 -22.88 7.73 -2.50
N MET A 518 -22.44 8.36 -3.59
CA MET A 518 -21.15 8.11 -4.23
C MET A 518 -20.12 9.19 -3.96
N SER A 519 -18.84 8.78 -3.91
CA SER A 519 -17.71 9.71 -3.80
C SER A 519 -17.59 10.60 -5.04
N THR A 520 -17.65 11.91 -4.84
CA THR A 520 -17.51 12.92 -5.90
C THR A 520 -16.19 12.79 -6.67
N ASP A 521 -15.09 12.42 -5.99
CA ASP A 521 -13.77 12.23 -6.60
C ASP A 521 -13.72 11.03 -7.56
N ALA A 522 -14.46 9.96 -7.26
CA ALA A 522 -14.51 8.76 -8.10
C ALA A 522 -15.31 9.00 -9.39
N LEU A 523 -16.43 9.74 -9.29
CA LEU A 523 -17.21 10.22 -10.44
C LEU A 523 -16.36 11.07 -11.38
N ILE A 524 -15.67 12.09 -10.85
CA ILE A 524 -14.82 13.00 -11.65
C ILE A 524 -13.72 12.23 -12.40
N LYS A 525 -13.05 11.27 -11.73
CA LYS A 525 -11.98 10.46 -12.33
C LYS A 525 -12.46 9.65 -13.54
N ILE A 526 -13.64 9.04 -13.44
CA ILE A 526 -14.19 8.18 -14.47
C ILE A 526 -14.81 9.00 -15.61
N THR A 527 -15.43 10.14 -15.31
CA THR A 527 -15.94 11.07 -16.32
C THR A 527 -14.85 11.48 -17.33
N PHE A 528 -13.63 11.80 -16.88
CA PHE A 528 -12.54 12.17 -17.79
C PHE A 528 -12.09 11.03 -18.73
N GLN A 529 -12.07 9.79 -18.23
CA GLN A 529 -11.75 8.61 -19.04
C GLN A 529 -12.84 8.32 -20.08
N ILE A 530 -14.09 8.58 -19.72
CA ILE A 530 -15.24 8.39 -20.60
C ILE A 530 -15.29 9.50 -21.66
N GLU A 531 -15.00 10.76 -21.32
CA GLU A 531 -14.89 11.86 -22.30
C GLU A 531 -13.90 11.48 -23.43
N GLU A 532 -12.72 10.98 -23.08
CA GLU A 532 -11.72 10.54 -24.06
C GLU A 532 -12.21 9.33 -24.89
N PHE A 533 -12.93 8.39 -24.28
CA PHE A 533 -13.54 7.26 -25.00
C PHE A 533 -14.62 7.72 -25.98
N LEU A 534 -15.50 8.64 -25.56
CA LEU A 534 -16.59 9.17 -26.39
C LEU A 534 -16.05 10.00 -27.57
N GLU A 535 -14.97 10.75 -27.37
CA GLU A 535 -14.35 11.55 -28.43
C GLU A 535 -13.65 10.70 -29.50
N LYS A 536 -13.13 9.52 -29.13
CA LYS A 536 -12.33 8.66 -30.01
C LYS A 536 -13.14 7.62 -30.78
N ASN A 537 -14.38 7.36 -30.39
CA ASN A 537 -15.19 6.27 -30.91
C ASN A 537 -16.44 6.77 -31.63
N SER A 538 -16.90 6.02 -32.64
CA SER A 538 -18.15 6.32 -33.32
C SER A 538 -19.35 6.07 -32.39
N SER A 539 -20.48 6.73 -32.65
CA SER A 539 -21.68 6.56 -31.84
C SER A 539 -22.20 5.13 -31.81
N LEU A 540 -21.93 4.34 -32.87
CA LEU A 540 -22.25 2.91 -32.89
C LEU A 540 -21.47 2.13 -31.83
N ILE A 541 -20.15 2.34 -31.75
CA ILE A 541 -19.28 1.70 -30.74
C ILE A 541 -19.68 2.14 -29.33
N ILE A 542 -20.04 3.42 -29.17
CA ILE A 542 -20.54 3.95 -27.90
C ILE A 542 -21.84 3.24 -27.50
N TYR A 543 -22.80 3.10 -28.41
CA TYR A 543 -24.05 2.42 -28.11
C TYR A 543 -23.87 0.93 -27.82
N GLU A 544 -22.97 0.23 -28.52
CA GLU A 544 -22.61 -1.16 -28.21
C GLU A 544 -22.04 -1.30 -26.80
N GLU A 545 -21.14 -0.39 -26.40
CA GLU A 545 -20.57 -0.37 -25.05
C GLU A 545 -21.64 -0.07 -23.98
N LEU A 546 -22.58 0.84 -24.24
CA LEU A 546 -23.66 1.14 -23.29
C LEU A 546 -24.65 -0.02 -23.15
N VAL A 547 -25.02 -0.68 -24.25
CA VAL A 547 -25.81 -1.92 -24.22
C VAL A 547 -25.10 -2.99 -23.42
N TYR A 548 -23.81 -3.19 -23.66
CA TYR A 548 -23.00 -4.15 -22.92
C TYR A 548 -23.02 -3.84 -21.41
N LYS A 549 -22.78 -2.58 -21.01
CA LYS A 549 -22.74 -2.18 -19.60
C LYS A 549 -24.10 -2.28 -18.91
N LEU A 550 -25.20 -1.94 -19.59
CA LEU A 550 -26.56 -2.15 -19.09
C LEU A 550 -26.87 -3.63 -18.88
N GLU A 551 -26.47 -4.49 -19.83
CA GLU A 551 -26.66 -5.95 -19.71
C GLU A 551 -25.79 -6.53 -18.57
N GLN A 552 -24.56 -6.04 -18.40
CA GLN A 552 -23.71 -6.41 -17.26
C GLN A 552 -24.36 -5.99 -15.92
N LEU A 553 -24.82 -4.74 -15.80
CA LEU A 553 -25.47 -4.24 -14.59
C LEU A 553 -26.73 -5.06 -14.27
N ARG A 554 -27.57 -5.32 -15.26
CA ARG A 554 -28.79 -6.13 -15.15
C ARG A 554 -28.47 -7.54 -14.64
N ARG A 555 -27.45 -8.20 -15.19
CA ARG A 555 -27.03 -9.55 -14.75
C ARG A 555 -26.56 -9.56 -13.30
N LEU A 556 -25.80 -8.56 -12.88
CA LEU A 556 -25.32 -8.43 -11.51
C LEU A 556 -26.47 -8.26 -10.52
N TYR A 557 -27.49 -7.46 -10.85
CA TYR A 557 -28.69 -7.30 -10.03
C TYR A 557 -29.57 -8.55 -10.00
N LEU A 558 -29.74 -9.24 -11.13
CA LEU A 558 -30.46 -10.52 -11.18
C LEU A 558 -29.77 -11.60 -10.34
N ASP A 559 -28.43 -11.63 -10.34
CA ASP A 559 -27.65 -12.55 -9.52
C ASP A 559 -27.80 -12.27 -8.02
N GLU A 560 -27.84 -11.01 -7.63
CA GLU A 560 -28.12 -10.59 -6.26
C GLU A 560 -29.53 -11.02 -5.82
N GLN A 561 -30.55 -10.78 -6.65
CA GLN A 561 -31.93 -11.21 -6.36
C GLN A 561 -32.06 -12.74 -6.27
N LEU A 562 -31.40 -13.48 -7.18
CA LEU A 562 -31.36 -14.94 -7.15
C LEU A 562 -30.65 -15.46 -5.90
N ALA A 563 -29.58 -14.80 -5.46
CA ALA A 563 -28.88 -15.15 -4.23
C ALA A 563 -29.79 -14.95 -3.00
N ILE A 564 -30.53 -13.83 -2.94
CA ILE A 564 -31.47 -13.54 -1.85
C ILE A 564 -32.60 -14.58 -1.80
N LEU A 565 -33.23 -14.89 -2.94
CA LEU A 565 -34.32 -15.88 -2.99
C LEU A 565 -33.84 -17.30 -2.65
N ARG A 566 -32.64 -17.70 -3.10
CA ARG A 566 -32.03 -18.98 -2.72
C ARG A 566 -31.74 -19.04 -1.23
N GLN A 567 -31.30 -17.93 -0.64
CA GLN A 567 -31.09 -17.84 0.80
C GLN A 567 -32.41 -17.98 1.58
N GLN A 568 -33.49 -17.35 1.11
CA GLN A 568 -34.82 -17.48 1.71
C GLN A 568 -35.33 -18.93 1.65
N LEU A 569 -35.20 -19.58 0.49
CA LEU A 569 -35.58 -20.98 0.29
C LEU A 569 -34.77 -21.93 1.20
N ASN A 570 -33.48 -21.68 1.36
CA ASN A 570 -32.61 -22.46 2.25
C ASN A 570 -32.92 -22.23 3.74
N ALA A 571 -33.47 -21.06 4.10
CA ALA A 571 -33.80 -20.72 5.48
C ALA A 571 -35.18 -21.26 5.91
N ASN A 572 -36.10 -21.49 4.97
CA ASN A 572 -37.42 -22.05 5.25
C ASN A 572 -37.89 -22.90 4.05
N SER A 573 -37.98 -24.21 4.22
CA SER A 573 -38.40 -25.12 3.15
C SER A 573 -39.89 -25.02 2.81
N ASP A 574 -40.71 -24.47 3.72
CA ASP A 574 -42.17 -24.43 3.57
C ASP A 574 -42.64 -23.33 2.60
N ILE A 575 -41.76 -22.42 2.20
CA ILE A 575 -42.04 -21.37 1.19
C ILE A 575 -41.64 -21.78 -0.24
N SER A 576 -41.30 -23.05 -0.45
CA SER A 576 -40.84 -23.57 -1.74
C SER A 576 -41.82 -23.30 -2.88
N ASP A 577 -43.13 -23.50 -2.63
CA ASP A 577 -44.17 -23.30 -3.65
C ASP A 577 -44.32 -21.83 -4.07
N GLU A 578 -43.88 -20.88 -3.25
CA GLU A 578 -43.90 -19.44 -3.56
C GLU A 578 -42.60 -18.92 -4.19
N VAL A 579 -41.45 -19.45 -3.75
CA VAL A 579 -40.12 -18.93 -4.12
C VAL A 579 -39.57 -19.58 -5.37
N LEU A 580 -39.83 -20.88 -5.59
CA LEU A 580 -39.29 -21.62 -6.73
C LEU A 580 -39.75 -21.08 -8.09
N PRO A 581 -41.03 -20.66 -8.28
CA PRO A 581 -41.46 -20.00 -9.51
C PRO A 581 -40.72 -18.68 -9.78
N LYS A 582 -40.47 -17.87 -8.74
CA LYS A 582 -39.73 -16.59 -8.85
C LYS A 582 -38.27 -16.82 -9.24
N ILE A 583 -37.62 -17.85 -8.70
CA ILE A 583 -36.25 -18.24 -9.07
C ILE A 583 -36.20 -18.66 -10.56
N LEU A 584 -37.13 -19.50 -11.01
CA LEU A 584 -37.21 -19.94 -12.41
C LEU A 584 -37.45 -18.77 -13.37
N GLU A 585 -38.30 -17.82 -12.99
CA GLU A 585 -38.56 -16.62 -13.78
C GLU A 585 -37.31 -15.74 -13.92
N LEU A 586 -36.59 -15.49 -12.83
CA LEU A 586 -35.35 -14.70 -12.85
C LEU A 586 -34.22 -15.41 -13.61
N GLN A 587 -34.12 -16.74 -13.51
CA GLN A 587 -33.17 -17.53 -14.30
C GLN A 587 -33.47 -17.43 -15.81
N LYS A 588 -34.75 -17.46 -16.19
CA LYS A 588 -35.16 -17.26 -17.58
C LYS A 588 -34.84 -15.85 -18.06
N LYS A 589 -35.11 -14.83 -17.23
CA LYS A 589 -34.74 -13.43 -17.51
C LYS A 589 -33.23 -13.26 -17.69
N LYS A 590 -32.40 -13.98 -16.94
CA LYS A 590 -30.92 -13.91 -17.03
C LYS A 590 -30.37 -14.53 -18.32
N GLN A 591 -31.02 -15.56 -18.88
CA GLN A 591 -30.54 -16.25 -20.09
C GLN A 591 -30.79 -15.48 -21.39
N LEU A 592 -31.76 -14.56 -21.40
CA LEU A 592 -32.13 -13.77 -22.57
C LEU A 592 -31.50 -12.38 -22.51
N PRO A 593 -30.85 -11.90 -23.58
CA PRO A 593 -30.38 -10.52 -23.66
C PRO A 593 -31.60 -9.58 -23.63
N ALA A 594 -31.52 -8.49 -22.85
CA ALA A 594 -32.63 -7.55 -22.72
C ALA A 594 -32.48 -6.30 -23.60
N TYR A 595 -31.27 -6.01 -24.07
CA TYR A 595 -30.93 -4.75 -24.70
C TYR A 595 -30.31 -4.97 -26.09
N THR A 596 -30.73 -4.14 -27.05
CA THR A 596 -30.07 -3.95 -28.34
C THR A 596 -29.75 -2.47 -28.51
N ILE A 597 -28.92 -2.11 -29.49
CA ILE A 597 -28.56 -0.71 -29.74
C ILE A 597 -29.77 0.18 -30.09
N ASP A 598 -30.89 -0.43 -30.53
CA ASP A 598 -32.11 0.27 -30.94
C ASP A 598 -32.86 0.95 -29.78
N ILE A 599 -32.48 0.68 -28.52
CA ILE A 599 -33.03 1.38 -27.36
C ILE A 599 -32.58 2.85 -27.32
N PHE A 600 -31.45 3.16 -27.94
CA PHE A 600 -30.95 4.52 -28.03
C PHE A 600 -31.53 5.23 -29.26
N PRO A 601 -31.84 6.54 -29.16
CA PRO A 601 -32.33 7.29 -30.30
C PRO A 601 -31.34 7.19 -31.47
N LYS A 602 -31.89 6.99 -32.68
CA LYS A 602 -31.09 7.01 -33.90
C LYS A 602 -30.31 8.34 -33.97
N LEU A 603 -29.04 8.21 -34.37
CA LEU A 603 -28.10 9.32 -34.54
C LEU A 603 -28.73 10.54 -35.22
#